data_AF-A0A7C5L4F5-F1
#
_entry.id   AF-A0A7C5L4F5-F1
#
_cell.length_a   1.000
_cell.length_b   1.000
_cell.length_c   1.000
_cell.angle_alpha   90.00
_cell.angle_beta   90.00
_cell.angle_gamma   90.00
#
_symmetry.space_group_name_H-M   'P 1'
#
loop_
_entity.id
_entity.type
_entity.pdbx_description
1 polymer ?
#
loop_
_entity_poly.entity_id
_entity_poly.type
_entity_poly.pdbx_seq_one_letter_code
_entity_poly.pdbx_strand_id
1 'polypeptide(L)'
;MIRSPATYIQATASKLAAVLLFCAMPLLFPPPAQAVKNDIPLQDCVKCHYTIVRQVKREGRAHRDKVTCKDCHRGHPPADTGVIPKCNRCHQGRSHFALANCLQCHQAHRPLRIRLPHRVTQPCLTCHTEQYAQLTANPSIHTKLQCTACHNVHGRKPPCSQCHGKHSTDPAMAKCTGCHAAHKPLAVEYADQTPATVCATCHEEVYQQLRASNAKHKDFSCAFCHRRRHRTIPRCQMCHEEPHWPALHQKFPRCGTCHGIAHDLII
;
A
#
# COMPACT_ATOMS: atom_id res chain seq x y z
N MET A 1 -58.59 -16.95 30.97
CA MET A 1 -59.91 -16.47 31.46
C MET A 1 -59.77 -16.19 32.95
N ILE A 2 -60.41 -15.20 33.59
CA ILE A 2 -61.24 -14.08 33.13
C ILE A 2 -61.17 -12.95 34.21
N ARG A 3 -61.11 -11.68 33.78
CA ARG A 3 -61.45 -10.41 34.49
C ARG A 3 -60.94 -10.07 35.92
N SER A 4 -60.44 -8.83 35.99
CA SER A 4 -60.49 -7.77 37.03
C SER A 4 -61.85 -7.61 37.76
N PRO A 5 -62.06 -6.67 38.74
CA PRO A 5 -61.27 -5.50 39.20
C PRO A 5 -61.00 -5.55 40.75
N ALA A 6 -61.07 -4.55 41.66
CA ALA A 6 -61.47 -3.13 41.62
C ALA A 6 -60.97 -2.23 42.80
N THR A 7 -60.85 -0.92 42.49
CA THR A 7 -61.13 0.31 43.28
C THR A 7 -61.12 0.39 44.83
N TYR A 8 -60.33 1.36 45.32
CA TYR A 8 -60.68 2.47 46.25
C TYR A 8 -61.62 2.26 47.46
N ILE A 9 -61.10 2.56 48.66
CA ILE A 9 -61.82 3.21 49.77
C ILE A 9 -60.93 4.33 50.35
N GLN A 10 -61.52 5.41 50.88
CA GLN A 10 -60.80 6.59 51.42
C GLN A 10 -60.99 6.74 52.94
N ALA A 11 -60.07 7.51 53.55
CA ALA A 11 -60.21 8.17 54.86
C ALA A 11 -60.27 7.25 56.11
N THR A 12 -60.07 7.73 57.34
CA THR A 12 -59.76 9.09 57.84
C THR A 12 -58.47 9.10 58.67
N ALA A 13 -57.85 10.27 58.84
CA ALA A 13 -56.75 10.47 59.80
C ALA A 13 -56.94 11.82 60.53
N SER A 14 -57.47 11.76 61.76
CA SER A 14 -57.67 12.95 62.61
C SER A 14 -56.35 13.41 63.23
N LYS A 15 -56.12 14.72 63.22
CA LYS A 15 -54.90 15.35 63.75
C LYS A 15 -55.01 15.57 65.26
N LEU A 16 -53.97 15.21 66.00
CA LEU A 16 -53.64 15.85 67.28
C LEU A 16 -52.17 16.28 67.21
N ALA A 17 -51.93 17.56 67.44
CA ALA A 17 -50.61 18.18 67.29
C ALA A 17 -49.97 18.44 68.66
N ALA A 18 -48.82 17.82 68.91
CA ALA A 18 -47.95 18.20 70.01
C ALA A 18 -46.94 19.26 69.53
N VAL A 19 -47.07 20.49 70.02
CA VAL A 19 -46.15 21.58 69.68
C VAL A 19 -44.90 21.47 70.56
N LEU A 20 -43.79 21.03 69.98
CA LEU A 20 -42.46 21.08 70.59
C LEU A 20 -41.65 22.20 69.91
N LEU A 21 -41.26 23.22 70.69
CA LEU A 21 -40.33 24.25 70.23
C LEU A 21 -38.92 23.66 70.10
N PHE A 22 -38.58 23.16 68.92
CA PHE A 22 -37.19 22.94 68.55
C PHE A 22 -36.55 24.25 68.09
N CYS A 23 -35.54 24.73 68.81
CA CYS A 23 -34.65 25.79 68.34
C CYS A 23 -33.84 25.27 67.15
N ALA A 24 -34.32 25.55 65.93
CA ALA A 24 -33.65 25.19 64.69
C ALA A 24 -32.38 26.03 64.48
N MET A 25 -31.26 25.59 65.06
CA MET A 25 -29.95 26.12 64.71
C MET A 25 -29.64 25.73 63.26
N PRO A 26 -29.43 26.67 62.33
CA PRO A 26 -29.29 26.35 60.92
C PRO A 26 -27.95 25.66 60.66
N LEU A 27 -28.00 24.34 60.44
CA LEU A 27 -26.88 23.59 59.89
C LEU A 27 -26.64 24.05 58.44
N LEU A 28 -25.72 25.00 58.26
CA LEU A 28 -25.14 25.30 56.95
C LEU A 28 -24.34 24.09 56.49
N PHE A 29 -25.00 23.17 55.81
CA PHE A 29 -24.31 22.23 54.93
C PHE A 29 -23.53 23.04 53.89
N PRO A 30 -22.19 22.94 53.82
CA PRO A 30 -21.46 23.55 52.71
C PRO A 30 -21.97 22.92 51.41
N PRO A 31 -22.12 23.70 50.31
CA PRO A 31 -22.54 23.14 49.04
C PRO A 31 -21.57 22.03 48.63
N PRO A 32 -22.07 20.94 48.00
CA PRO A 32 -21.19 19.85 47.55
C PRO A 32 -20.16 20.45 46.60
N ALA A 33 -18.88 20.30 46.96
CA ALA A 33 -17.79 20.97 46.25
C ALA A 33 -17.85 20.62 44.76
N GLN A 34 -18.22 21.59 43.92
CA GLN A 34 -18.16 21.39 42.48
C GLN A 34 -16.72 21.02 42.12
N ALA A 35 -16.55 19.83 41.53
CA ALA A 35 -15.28 19.43 40.96
C ALA A 35 -14.89 20.46 39.89
N VAL A 36 -13.99 21.37 40.24
CA VAL A 36 -13.51 22.42 39.35
C VAL A 36 -12.96 21.74 38.11
N LYS A 37 -13.61 21.96 36.96
CA LYS A 37 -13.06 21.56 35.68
C LYS A 37 -11.80 22.37 35.44
N ASN A 38 -10.66 21.80 35.83
CA ASN A 38 -9.33 22.39 35.69
C ASN A 38 -9.00 22.55 34.20
N ASP A 39 -9.46 23.65 33.60
CA ASP A 39 -9.21 23.96 32.20
C ASP A 39 -7.74 24.41 32.03
N ILE A 40 -6.86 23.43 31.82
CA ILE A 40 -5.42 23.66 31.71
C ILE A 40 -5.13 24.64 30.56
N PRO A 41 -4.41 25.76 30.79
CA PRO A 41 -4.04 26.69 29.73
C PRO A 41 -3.22 26.01 28.62
N LEU A 42 -3.43 26.40 27.35
CA LEU A 42 -2.74 25.77 26.20
C LEU A 42 -1.21 25.83 26.30
N GLN A 43 -0.66 26.87 26.91
CA GLN A 43 0.77 27.02 27.18
C GLN A 43 1.29 26.03 28.23
N ASP A 44 0.44 25.64 29.19
CA ASP A 44 0.81 24.79 30.32
C ASP A 44 0.92 23.30 29.94
N CYS A 45 0.38 22.90 28.78
CA CYS A 45 0.57 21.56 28.23
C CYS A 45 2.06 21.14 28.14
N VAL A 46 2.99 22.10 28.00
CA VAL A 46 4.44 21.80 27.96
C VAL A 46 5.00 21.35 29.32
N LYS A 47 4.37 21.76 30.44
CA LYS A 47 4.84 21.44 31.81
C LYS A 47 4.84 19.93 32.06
N CYS A 48 3.84 19.22 31.54
CA CYS A 48 3.71 17.76 31.67
C CYS A 48 4.02 17.00 30.37
N HIS A 49 3.65 17.56 29.20
CA HIS A 49 3.82 16.90 27.89
C HIS A 49 4.98 17.45 27.07
N TYR A 50 6.06 17.91 27.71
CA TYR A 50 7.28 18.47 27.11
C TYR A 50 7.74 17.77 25.82
N THR A 51 7.87 16.44 25.86
CA THR A 51 8.29 15.62 24.71
C THR A 51 7.31 15.67 23.55
N ILE A 52 6.00 15.67 23.82
CA ILE A 52 4.94 15.73 22.80
C ILE A 52 4.87 17.11 22.18
N VAL A 53 4.87 18.18 22.98
CA VAL A 53 4.89 19.57 22.50
C VAL A 53 6.12 19.81 21.62
N ARG A 54 7.30 19.29 22.00
CA ARG A 54 8.51 19.35 21.16
C ARG A 54 8.44 18.48 19.90
N GLN A 55 7.69 17.37 19.90
CA GLN A 55 7.43 16.58 18.68
C GLN A 55 6.53 17.35 17.72
N VAL A 56 5.39 17.88 18.18
CA VAL A 56 4.47 18.70 17.38
C VAL A 56 5.19 19.92 16.81
N LYS A 57 5.94 20.67 17.64
CA LYS A 57 6.68 21.87 17.20
C LYS A 57 7.67 21.60 16.05
N ARG A 58 8.31 20.42 16.01
CA ARG A 58 9.25 20.04 14.95
C ARG A 58 8.61 19.34 13.75
N GLU A 59 7.63 18.47 13.98
CA GLU A 59 7.21 17.46 12.99
C GLU A 59 5.69 17.33 12.81
N GLY A 60 4.88 18.09 13.57
CA GLY A 60 3.41 18.05 13.51
C GLY A 60 2.81 18.58 12.20
N ARG A 61 3.54 19.43 11.46
CA ARG A 61 3.08 20.11 10.23
C ARG A 61 1.73 20.81 10.47
N ALA A 62 0.67 20.49 9.71
CA ALA A 62 -0.65 21.07 9.93
C ALA A 62 -1.18 20.91 11.38
N HIS A 63 -0.79 19.85 12.10
CA HIS A 63 -1.16 19.66 13.52
C HIS A 63 -0.39 20.57 14.50
N ARG A 64 0.56 21.38 14.00
CA ARG A 64 1.25 22.47 14.70
C ARG A 64 0.71 23.84 14.25
N ASP A 65 0.37 23.97 12.97
CA ASP A 65 0.16 25.26 12.29
C ASP A 65 -1.32 25.62 12.06
N LYS A 66 -2.26 24.68 12.28
CA LYS A 66 -3.68 24.83 11.94
C LYS A 66 -4.68 24.33 13.00
N VAL A 67 -4.21 23.74 14.09
CA VAL A 67 -5.02 23.31 15.25
C VAL A 67 -4.22 23.48 16.54
N THR A 68 -4.93 23.55 17.67
CA THR A 68 -4.36 23.58 19.02
C THR A 68 -4.40 22.20 19.68
N CYS A 69 -3.79 22.08 20.86
CA CYS A 69 -3.86 20.87 21.68
C CYS A 69 -5.32 20.47 22.00
N LYS A 70 -6.18 21.45 22.30
CA LYS A 70 -7.58 21.23 22.77
C LYS A 70 -8.55 20.80 21.66
N ASP A 71 -8.27 21.11 20.40
CA ASP A 71 -9.10 20.69 19.26
C ASP A 71 -9.20 19.16 19.15
N CYS A 72 -8.10 18.48 19.51
CA CYS A 72 -8.01 17.03 19.62
C CYS A 72 -8.14 16.52 21.06
N HIS A 73 -7.55 17.16 22.07
CA HIS A 73 -7.63 16.74 23.48
C HIS A 73 -8.65 17.58 24.25
N ARG A 74 -9.91 17.15 24.19
CA ARG A 74 -11.09 17.91 24.69
C ARG A 74 -11.37 17.78 26.19
N GLY A 75 -10.41 17.25 26.93
CA GLY A 75 -10.52 16.91 28.35
C GLY A 75 -9.25 16.22 28.84
N HIS A 76 -9.14 15.98 30.14
CA HIS A 76 -7.89 15.50 30.76
C HIS A 76 -8.15 14.39 31.80
N PRO A 77 -7.35 13.31 31.82
CA PRO A 77 -7.46 12.29 32.86
C PRO A 77 -7.21 12.85 34.27
N PRO A 78 -7.85 12.30 35.32
CA PRO A 78 -8.82 11.21 35.28
C PRO A 78 -10.24 11.64 34.89
N ALA A 79 -10.54 12.96 34.87
CA ALA A 79 -11.89 13.49 34.69
C ALA A 79 -12.50 13.13 33.32
N ASP A 80 -11.70 13.18 32.25
CA ASP A 80 -12.10 12.77 30.91
C ASP A 80 -11.13 11.73 30.32
N THR A 81 -11.68 10.73 29.63
CA THR A 81 -10.92 9.72 28.88
C THR A 81 -11.52 9.53 27.49
N GLY A 82 -10.77 8.93 26.54
CA GLY A 82 -11.25 8.70 25.17
C GLY A 82 -11.49 9.95 24.30
N VAL A 83 -11.11 11.14 24.78
CA VAL A 83 -11.50 12.46 24.24
C VAL A 83 -11.04 12.81 22.82
N ILE A 84 -10.27 11.93 22.15
CA ILE A 84 -9.67 12.21 20.84
C ILE A 84 -10.71 11.96 19.73
N PRO A 85 -11.06 12.97 18.91
CA PRO A 85 -12.04 12.80 17.84
C PRO A 85 -11.50 11.91 16.71
N LYS A 86 -12.41 11.24 15.98
CA LYS A 86 -12.07 10.45 14.79
C LYS A 86 -11.33 11.32 13.78
N CYS A 87 -10.20 10.82 13.25
CA CYS A 87 -9.30 11.58 12.37
C CYS A 87 -10.01 12.10 11.10
N ASN A 88 -11.00 11.35 10.60
CA ASN A 88 -11.80 11.73 9.43
C ASN A 88 -12.79 12.88 9.67
N ARG A 89 -12.85 13.48 10.87
CA ARG A 89 -13.49 14.80 11.09
C ARG A 89 -12.76 15.92 10.34
N CYS A 90 -11.45 15.77 10.09
CA CYS A 90 -10.62 16.78 9.42
C CYS A 90 -9.85 16.22 8.21
N HIS A 91 -9.49 14.94 8.22
CA HIS A 91 -8.86 14.26 7.07
C HIS A 91 -9.95 13.69 6.15
N GLN A 92 -10.19 14.33 5.01
CA GLN A 92 -11.32 14.02 4.11
C GLN A 92 -10.93 14.16 2.62
N GLY A 93 -11.84 13.80 1.71
CA GLY A 93 -11.68 14.00 0.27
C GLY A 93 -10.80 12.98 -0.47
N ARG A 94 -10.34 11.91 0.20
CA ARG A 94 -9.65 10.77 -0.43
C ARG A 94 -10.03 9.46 0.24
N SER A 95 -10.09 8.38 -0.56
CA SER A 95 -10.30 6.98 -0.14
C SER A 95 -9.43 6.57 1.06
N HIS A 96 -8.16 6.97 1.07
CA HIS A 96 -7.22 6.68 2.15
C HIS A 96 -7.67 7.21 3.52
N PHE A 97 -8.39 8.33 3.58
CA PHE A 97 -8.86 8.91 4.84
C PHE A 97 -10.15 8.27 5.38
N ALA A 98 -10.79 7.38 4.61
CA ALA A 98 -11.89 6.55 5.07
C ALA A 98 -11.42 5.28 5.81
N LEU A 99 -10.11 4.99 5.81
CA LEU A 99 -9.53 3.85 6.51
C LEU A 99 -9.65 3.98 8.04
N ALA A 100 -9.98 2.87 8.70
CA ALA A 100 -9.88 2.74 10.15
C ALA A 100 -8.40 2.66 10.62
N ASN A 101 -8.21 2.72 11.93
CA ASN A 101 -6.91 2.43 12.58
C ASN A 101 -5.73 3.28 12.09
N CYS A 102 -5.95 4.56 11.77
CA CYS A 102 -4.94 5.48 11.23
C CYS A 102 -3.63 5.50 12.05
N LEU A 103 -3.73 5.33 13.38
CA LEU A 103 -2.61 5.32 14.32
C LEU A 103 -1.71 4.07 14.23
N GLN A 104 -2.12 3.03 13.49
CA GLN A 104 -1.29 1.86 13.19
C GLN A 104 -0.10 2.22 12.27
N CYS A 105 -0.26 3.25 11.42
CA CYS A 105 0.75 3.71 10.48
C CYS A 105 1.25 5.14 10.77
N HIS A 106 0.36 6.05 11.20
CA HIS A 106 0.67 7.46 11.46
C HIS A 106 0.78 7.77 12.95
N GLN A 107 1.60 8.74 13.32
CA GLN A 107 1.61 9.30 14.67
C GLN A 107 0.97 10.68 14.65
N ALA A 108 -0.10 10.93 15.41
CA ALA A 108 -0.84 12.20 15.38
C ALA A 108 0.07 13.44 15.59
N HIS A 109 1.08 13.33 16.47
CA HIS A 109 2.02 14.42 16.76
C HIS A 109 3.17 14.55 15.74
N ARG A 110 3.29 13.60 14.80
CA ARG A 110 4.37 13.50 13.79
C ARG A 110 3.82 12.87 12.50
N PRO A 111 2.79 13.42 11.85
CA PRO A 111 1.92 12.67 10.92
C PRO A 111 2.63 12.07 9.69
N LEU A 112 3.79 12.59 9.28
CA LEU A 112 4.57 12.01 8.18
C LEU A 112 5.77 11.11 8.62
N ARG A 113 5.96 10.85 9.92
CA ARG A 113 6.82 9.75 10.41
C ARG A 113 6.05 8.42 10.32
N ILE A 114 5.69 8.04 9.10
CA ILE A 114 4.90 6.84 8.82
C ILE A 114 5.75 5.60 9.16
N ARG A 115 5.19 4.69 9.96
CA ARG A 115 5.77 3.38 10.27
C ARG A 115 4.86 2.33 9.63
N LEU A 116 5.32 1.69 8.55
CA LEU A 116 4.52 0.67 7.87
C LEU A 116 4.61 -0.66 8.65
N PRO A 117 3.48 -1.27 9.06
CA PRO A 117 3.49 -2.60 9.65
C PRO A 117 3.83 -3.67 8.60
N HIS A 118 4.35 -4.81 9.08
CA HIS A 118 4.57 -5.98 8.23
C HIS A 118 3.23 -6.57 7.74
N ARG A 119 3.26 -7.21 6.57
CA ARG A 119 2.12 -7.93 5.95
C ARG A 119 0.89 -7.05 5.65
N VAL A 120 1.10 -5.79 5.27
CA VAL A 120 0.04 -4.83 4.92
C VAL A 120 -0.06 -4.67 3.40
N THR A 121 -1.30 -4.71 2.88
CA THR A 121 -1.66 -4.48 1.47
C THR A 121 -2.82 -3.50 1.33
N GLN A 122 -3.96 -3.73 1.99
CA GLN A 122 -5.21 -2.99 1.72
C GLN A 122 -5.10 -1.45 1.79
N PRO A 123 -4.40 -0.84 2.78
CA PRO A 123 -4.18 0.61 2.83
C PRO A 123 -3.39 1.20 1.65
N CYS A 124 -2.58 0.38 0.97
CA CYS A 124 -1.83 0.81 -0.21
C CYS A 124 -2.77 0.93 -1.43
N LEU A 125 -3.75 0.04 -1.53
CA LEU A 125 -4.68 -0.06 -2.66
C LEU A 125 -5.61 1.16 -2.80
N THR A 126 -5.72 2.00 -1.76
CA THR A 126 -6.48 3.26 -1.84
C THR A 126 -5.87 4.27 -2.82
N CYS A 127 -4.60 4.08 -3.21
CA CYS A 127 -3.89 4.92 -4.20
C CYS A 127 -3.08 4.12 -5.24
N HIS A 128 -2.68 2.87 -4.94
CA HIS A 128 -1.86 2.02 -5.80
C HIS A 128 -2.67 0.89 -6.48
N THR A 129 -3.79 1.24 -7.08
CA THR A 129 -4.69 0.30 -7.79
C THR A 129 -3.99 -0.37 -8.97
N GLU A 130 -3.32 0.41 -9.83
CA GLU A 130 -2.62 -0.08 -11.03
C GLU A 130 -1.50 -1.08 -10.69
N GLN A 131 -0.76 -0.83 -9.61
CA GLN A 131 0.33 -1.73 -9.19
C GLN A 131 -0.20 -3.10 -8.73
N TYR A 132 -1.40 -3.13 -8.14
CA TYR A 132 -2.09 -4.35 -7.77
C TYR A 132 -2.69 -5.07 -8.99
N ALA A 133 -3.30 -4.33 -9.92
CA ALA A 133 -3.79 -4.88 -11.19
C ALA A 133 -2.67 -5.55 -12.01
N GLN A 134 -1.47 -4.95 -12.03
CA GLN A 134 -0.29 -5.56 -12.65
C GLN A 134 0.09 -6.90 -11.97
N LEU A 135 0.14 -6.96 -10.63
CA LEU A 135 0.48 -8.17 -9.87
C LEU A 135 -0.55 -9.30 -9.99
N THR A 136 -1.85 -8.98 -10.12
CA THR A 136 -2.91 -9.98 -10.30
C THR A 136 -3.00 -10.47 -11.73
N ALA A 137 -2.83 -9.59 -12.72
CA ALA A 137 -2.81 -9.96 -14.14
C ALA A 137 -1.53 -10.69 -14.58
N ASN A 138 -0.44 -10.61 -13.79
CA ASN A 138 0.85 -11.26 -14.08
C ASN A 138 1.35 -12.09 -12.87
N PRO A 139 0.69 -13.22 -12.54
CA PRO A 139 0.99 -14.00 -11.35
C PRO A 139 2.46 -14.44 -11.25
N SER A 140 3.06 -14.22 -10.09
CA SER A 140 4.42 -14.68 -9.75
C SER A 140 4.57 -14.90 -8.24
N ILE A 141 5.77 -15.21 -7.76
CA ILE A 141 6.06 -15.26 -6.32
C ILE A 141 5.68 -13.94 -5.62
N HIS A 142 5.87 -12.79 -6.30
CA HIS A 142 5.51 -11.48 -5.76
C HIS A 142 4.01 -11.31 -5.50
N THR A 143 3.14 -11.99 -6.27
CA THR A 143 1.67 -11.95 -6.06
C THR A 143 1.26 -12.64 -4.75
N LYS A 144 2.14 -13.46 -4.14
CA LYS A 144 1.94 -14.06 -2.81
C LYS A 144 2.44 -13.18 -1.65
N LEU A 145 3.12 -12.06 -1.96
CA LEU A 145 3.69 -11.14 -0.98
C LEU A 145 2.76 -9.94 -0.75
N GLN A 146 2.71 -9.45 0.48
CA GLN A 146 2.03 -8.19 0.80
C GLN A 146 2.90 -7.00 0.42
N CYS A 147 2.30 -5.84 0.12
CA CYS A 147 3.03 -4.67 -0.39
C CYS A 147 4.22 -4.27 0.52
N THR A 148 4.05 -4.34 1.84
CA THR A 148 5.09 -3.99 2.81
C THR A 148 6.21 -5.03 3.00
N ALA A 149 6.15 -6.19 2.33
CA ALA A 149 7.28 -7.11 2.27
C ALA A 149 8.48 -6.49 1.53
N CYS A 150 8.20 -5.71 0.47
CA CYS A 150 9.21 -4.98 -0.30
C CYS A 150 9.18 -3.46 0.02
N HIS A 151 7.99 -2.86 0.09
CA HIS A 151 7.83 -1.43 0.40
C HIS A 151 7.76 -1.18 1.91
N ASN A 152 8.88 -1.36 2.61
CA ASN A 152 8.99 -1.14 4.05
C ASN A 152 9.02 0.33 4.49
N VAL A 153 9.20 1.27 3.56
CA VAL A 153 9.14 2.72 3.77
C VAL A 153 8.20 3.35 2.76
N HIS A 154 7.23 4.13 3.22
CA HIS A 154 6.23 4.76 2.35
C HIS A 154 6.89 5.71 1.34
N GLY A 155 6.53 5.58 0.05
CA GLY A 155 7.15 6.32 -1.06
C GLY A 155 8.51 5.80 -1.54
N ARG A 156 9.16 4.86 -0.81
CA ARG A 156 10.42 4.25 -1.25
C ARG A 156 10.16 3.12 -2.24
N LYS A 157 10.89 3.13 -3.36
CA LYS A 157 11.05 1.96 -4.23
C LYS A 157 12.27 1.14 -3.76
N PRO A 158 12.12 -0.14 -3.40
CA PRO A 158 13.27 -1.00 -3.10
C PRO A 158 13.99 -1.42 -4.40
N PRO A 159 15.31 -1.68 -4.37
CA PRO A 159 16.01 -2.26 -5.51
C PRO A 159 15.80 -3.78 -5.57
N CYS A 160 15.70 -4.35 -6.77
CA CYS A 160 15.53 -5.80 -6.99
C CYS A 160 16.67 -6.63 -6.36
N SER A 161 17.88 -6.06 -6.32
CA SER A 161 19.09 -6.67 -5.75
C SER A 161 19.07 -6.88 -4.22
N GLN A 162 18.00 -6.49 -3.52
CA GLN A 162 17.78 -6.94 -2.13
C GLN A 162 17.43 -8.43 -2.02
N CYS A 163 16.86 -9.03 -3.08
CA CYS A 163 16.43 -10.43 -3.08
C CYS A 163 16.86 -11.22 -4.33
N HIS A 164 17.18 -10.55 -5.44
CA HIS A 164 17.52 -11.18 -6.71
C HIS A 164 18.99 -10.99 -7.08
N GLY A 165 19.61 -12.07 -7.57
CA GLY A 165 20.89 -11.98 -8.28
C GLY A 165 20.77 -11.17 -9.58
N LYS A 166 21.91 -10.62 -10.04
CA LYS A 166 22.01 -9.88 -11.29
C LYS A 166 22.63 -10.75 -12.37
N HIS A 167 22.11 -10.65 -13.60
CA HIS A 167 22.77 -11.16 -14.81
C HIS A 167 23.60 -10.04 -15.48
N SER A 168 23.11 -8.80 -15.45
CA SER A 168 23.89 -7.60 -15.78
C SER A 168 25.08 -7.40 -14.84
N THR A 169 26.25 -7.05 -15.39
CA THR A 169 27.43 -6.61 -14.60
C THR A 169 27.17 -5.25 -13.94
N ASP A 170 26.54 -4.32 -14.65
CA ASP A 170 26.07 -3.02 -14.13
C ASP A 170 24.95 -3.23 -13.09
N PRO A 171 25.09 -2.71 -11.85
CA PRO A 171 24.09 -2.83 -10.77
C PRO A 171 22.94 -1.83 -10.83
N ALA A 172 22.90 -0.91 -11.79
CA ALA A 172 21.89 0.14 -11.87
C ALA A 172 20.48 -0.45 -12.08
N MET A 173 19.51 -0.02 -11.26
CA MET A 173 18.10 -0.45 -11.33
C MET A 173 17.47 -0.27 -12.72
N ALA A 174 17.93 0.70 -13.51
CA ALA A 174 17.51 0.91 -14.89
C ALA A 174 17.79 -0.30 -15.79
N LYS A 175 18.86 -1.08 -15.53
CA LYS A 175 19.17 -2.32 -16.26
C LYS A 175 18.17 -3.43 -15.93
N CYS A 176 17.77 -3.55 -14.67
CA CYS A 176 16.69 -4.46 -14.27
C CYS A 176 15.37 -4.07 -14.95
N THR A 177 14.98 -2.80 -14.86
CA THR A 177 13.69 -2.33 -15.39
C THR A 177 13.64 -2.12 -16.90
N GLY A 178 14.77 -2.22 -17.60
CA GLY A 178 14.83 -2.27 -19.06
C GLY A 178 14.31 -3.58 -19.67
N CYS A 179 14.15 -4.62 -18.84
CA CYS A 179 13.58 -5.92 -19.22
C CYS A 179 12.46 -6.39 -18.27
N HIS A 180 12.56 -6.12 -16.96
CA HIS A 180 11.64 -6.62 -15.93
C HIS A 180 10.90 -5.48 -15.20
N ALA A 181 9.60 -5.34 -15.44
CA ALA A 181 8.78 -4.40 -14.67
C ALA A 181 8.40 -4.98 -13.29
N ALA A 182 8.58 -4.18 -12.23
CA ALA A 182 8.55 -4.64 -10.83
C ALA A 182 7.27 -5.39 -10.38
N HIS A 183 6.11 -5.08 -10.97
CA HIS A 183 4.83 -5.71 -10.65
C HIS A 183 4.36 -6.73 -11.69
N LYS A 184 5.16 -6.98 -12.74
CA LYS A 184 4.94 -8.04 -13.73
C LYS A 184 6.27 -8.69 -14.18
N PRO A 185 7.15 -9.12 -13.26
CA PRO A 185 8.56 -9.42 -13.58
C PRO A 185 8.79 -10.59 -14.55
N LEU A 186 7.78 -11.44 -14.76
CA LEU A 186 7.80 -12.53 -15.76
C LEU A 186 7.34 -12.10 -17.16
N ALA A 187 6.63 -10.98 -17.27
CA ALA A 187 6.31 -10.34 -18.55
C ALA A 187 7.53 -9.53 -19.00
N VAL A 188 8.54 -10.23 -19.52
CA VAL A 188 9.82 -9.64 -19.94
C VAL A 188 9.65 -8.96 -21.30
N GLU A 189 9.77 -7.64 -21.30
CA GLU A 189 9.57 -6.76 -22.47
C GLU A 189 10.79 -5.85 -22.64
N TYR A 190 11.25 -5.66 -23.87
CA TYR A 190 12.47 -4.89 -24.19
C TYR A 190 12.33 -4.14 -25.53
N ALA A 191 13.25 -3.21 -25.79
CA ALA A 191 13.25 -2.43 -27.03
C ALA A 191 13.64 -3.29 -28.26
N ASP A 192 13.05 -3.01 -29.42
CA ASP A 192 13.30 -3.73 -30.68
C ASP A 192 14.78 -3.59 -31.15
N GLN A 193 15.47 -2.53 -30.71
CA GLN A 193 16.89 -2.25 -30.92
C GLN A 193 17.80 -2.62 -29.72
N THR A 194 17.38 -3.55 -28.86
CA THR A 194 18.25 -4.12 -27.81
C THR A 194 19.44 -4.89 -28.45
N PRO A 195 20.71 -4.61 -28.08
CA PRO A 195 21.88 -5.29 -28.65
C PRO A 195 21.91 -6.79 -28.34
N ALA A 196 22.37 -7.60 -29.31
CA ALA A 196 22.47 -9.06 -29.17
C ALA A 196 23.36 -9.51 -27.99
N THR A 197 24.39 -8.73 -27.65
CA THR A 197 25.26 -8.97 -26.48
C THR A 197 24.53 -8.91 -25.13
N VAL A 198 23.39 -8.20 -25.04
CA VAL A 198 22.53 -8.22 -23.84
C VAL A 198 21.81 -9.56 -23.71
N CYS A 199 21.45 -10.19 -24.83
CA CYS A 199 20.87 -11.52 -24.86
C CYS A 199 21.92 -12.61 -24.58
N ALA A 200 23.14 -12.44 -25.10
CA ALA A 200 24.28 -13.34 -24.90
C ALA A 200 24.57 -13.59 -23.40
N THR A 201 24.34 -12.60 -22.53
CA THR A 201 24.40 -12.73 -21.05
C THR A 201 23.64 -13.94 -20.48
N CYS A 202 22.59 -14.42 -21.17
CA CYS A 202 21.83 -15.63 -20.81
C CYS A 202 21.79 -16.69 -21.94
N HIS A 203 22.33 -16.37 -23.12
CA HIS A 203 22.19 -17.15 -24.36
C HIS A 203 23.50 -17.16 -25.17
N GLU A 204 24.64 -17.27 -24.49
CA GLU A 204 25.98 -17.17 -25.09
C GLU A 204 26.17 -18.17 -26.24
N GLU A 205 25.81 -19.44 -26.05
CA GLU A 205 25.90 -20.49 -27.07
C GLU A 205 25.12 -20.11 -28.36
N VAL A 206 23.90 -19.61 -28.21
CA VAL A 206 23.03 -19.21 -29.33
C VAL A 206 23.54 -17.94 -30.01
N TYR A 207 24.12 -17.02 -29.24
CA TYR A 207 24.80 -15.83 -29.77
C TYR A 207 26.02 -16.25 -30.61
N GLN A 208 26.86 -17.16 -30.12
CA GLN A 208 28.03 -17.64 -30.86
C GLN A 208 27.64 -18.45 -32.10
N GLN A 209 26.62 -19.31 -32.03
CA GLN A 209 26.05 -20.01 -33.20
C GLN A 209 25.64 -19.02 -34.30
N LEU A 210 24.81 -18.03 -33.95
CA LEU A 210 24.34 -16.99 -34.89
C LEU A 210 25.52 -16.20 -35.48
N ARG A 211 26.55 -15.88 -34.70
CA ARG A 211 27.74 -15.15 -35.18
C ARG A 211 28.69 -16.01 -36.03
N ALA A 212 28.73 -17.33 -35.82
CA ALA A 212 29.51 -18.27 -36.61
C ALA A 212 28.83 -18.67 -37.94
N SER A 213 27.50 -18.55 -38.05
CA SER A 213 26.75 -18.91 -39.25
C SER A 213 27.21 -18.16 -40.50
N ASN A 214 27.06 -18.79 -41.67
CA ASN A 214 27.27 -18.13 -42.97
C ASN A 214 26.05 -17.29 -43.41
N ALA A 215 24.88 -17.52 -42.82
CA ALA A 215 23.65 -16.82 -43.20
C ALA A 215 23.64 -15.33 -42.81
N LYS A 216 22.95 -14.51 -43.62
CA LYS A 216 22.74 -13.06 -43.39
C LYS A 216 21.98 -12.70 -42.11
N HIS A 217 21.44 -13.69 -41.39
CA HIS A 217 20.78 -13.48 -40.11
C HIS A 217 21.71 -12.91 -39.03
N LYS A 218 23.03 -13.18 -39.13
CA LYS A 218 24.06 -12.77 -38.15
C LYS A 218 24.27 -11.27 -38.00
N ASP A 219 23.77 -10.47 -38.95
CA ASP A 219 23.92 -9.02 -38.99
C ASP A 219 22.76 -8.30 -38.25
N PHE A 220 21.70 -9.03 -37.88
CA PHE A 220 20.58 -8.51 -37.10
C PHE A 220 20.78 -8.67 -35.58
N SER A 221 20.14 -7.82 -34.79
CA SER A 221 20.03 -8.02 -33.34
C SER A 221 19.03 -9.13 -33.02
N CYS A 222 19.20 -9.81 -31.89
CA CYS A 222 18.21 -10.79 -31.41
C CYS A 222 16.81 -10.18 -31.29
N ALA A 223 16.71 -8.90 -30.87
CA ALA A 223 15.44 -8.19 -30.71
C ALA A 223 14.77 -7.80 -32.04
N PHE A 224 15.51 -7.69 -33.16
CA PHE A 224 14.91 -7.48 -34.48
C PHE A 224 14.04 -8.66 -34.92
N CYS A 225 14.41 -9.89 -34.54
CA CYS A 225 13.64 -11.11 -34.80
C CYS A 225 12.66 -11.41 -33.65
N HIS A 226 13.16 -11.42 -32.42
CA HIS A 226 12.39 -11.68 -31.20
C HIS A 226 11.73 -10.40 -30.65
N ARG A 227 10.89 -9.75 -31.48
CA ARG A 227 10.39 -8.38 -31.23
C ARG A 227 9.62 -8.24 -29.92
N ARG A 228 9.90 -7.14 -29.20
CA ARG A 228 9.27 -6.60 -27.98
C ARG A 228 9.16 -7.48 -26.73
N ARG A 229 9.09 -8.81 -26.86
CA ARG A 229 8.80 -9.74 -25.77
C ARG A 229 9.73 -10.94 -25.84
N HIS A 230 10.25 -11.34 -24.67
CA HIS A 230 10.99 -12.58 -24.55
C HIS A 230 10.11 -13.78 -24.95
N ARG A 231 10.72 -14.77 -25.62
CA ARG A 231 10.07 -15.96 -26.20
C ARG A 231 9.12 -15.70 -27.39
N THR A 232 9.03 -14.48 -27.93
CA THR A 232 8.46 -14.27 -29.27
C THR A 232 9.33 -14.97 -30.31
N ILE A 233 8.86 -16.05 -30.93
CA ILE A 233 9.57 -16.72 -32.04
C ILE A 233 8.87 -16.32 -33.36
N PRO A 234 9.56 -15.64 -34.29
CA PRO A 234 8.98 -15.29 -35.59
C PRO A 234 8.76 -16.52 -36.47
N ARG A 235 7.77 -16.47 -37.37
CA ARG A 235 7.67 -17.42 -38.50
C ARG A 235 8.54 -16.90 -39.67
N CYS A 236 9.15 -17.81 -40.42
CA CYS A 236 9.97 -17.46 -41.59
C CYS A 236 9.16 -16.62 -42.61
N GLN A 237 7.89 -16.99 -42.82
CA GLN A 237 6.94 -16.30 -43.71
C GLN A 237 6.62 -14.85 -43.35
N MET A 238 7.11 -14.31 -42.22
CA MET A 238 6.96 -12.89 -41.90
C MET A 238 8.02 -12.00 -42.58
N CYS A 239 9.06 -12.59 -43.18
CA CYS A 239 10.13 -11.88 -43.88
C CYS A 239 10.62 -12.59 -45.16
N HIS A 240 10.29 -13.87 -45.34
CA HIS A 240 10.61 -14.65 -46.55
C HIS A 240 9.34 -15.08 -47.28
N GLU A 241 9.41 -15.11 -48.61
CA GLU A 241 8.43 -15.78 -49.45
C GLU A 241 8.55 -17.32 -49.32
N GLU A 242 7.59 -18.06 -49.88
CA GLU A 242 7.59 -19.52 -49.87
C GLU A 242 8.19 -20.07 -51.18
N PRO A 243 9.45 -20.59 -51.18
CA PRO A 243 10.20 -20.88 -52.41
C PRO A 243 9.92 -22.28 -53.00
N HIS A 244 9.00 -23.03 -52.41
CA HIS A 244 8.66 -24.40 -52.83
C HIS A 244 7.17 -24.54 -53.09
N TRP A 245 6.82 -25.59 -53.84
CA TRP A 245 5.46 -25.89 -54.24
C TRP A 245 4.54 -26.22 -53.04
N PRO A 246 3.24 -25.85 -53.05
CA PRO A 246 2.44 -25.76 -51.82
C PRO A 246 2.30 -27.04 -51.00
N ALA A 247 2.19 -28.23 -51.62
CA ALA A 247 1.98 -29.45 -50.84
C ALA A 247 3.26 -29.93 -50.11
N LEU A 248 4.44 -29.39 -50.44
CA LEU A 248 5.63 -29.57 -49.61
C LEU A 248 5.45 -28.86 -48.26
N HIS A 249 4.97 -27.62 -48.26
CA HIS A 249 4.69 -26.87 -47.02
C HIS A 249 3.47 -27.44 -46.27
N GLN A 250 2.48 -27.99 -46.98
CA GLN A 250 1.38 -28.74 -46.36
C GLN A 250 1.87 -29.99 -45.61
N LYS A 251 2.86 -30.71 -46.17
CA LYS A 251 3.47 -31.90 -45.53
C LYS A 251 4.50 -31.52 -44.45
N PHE A 252 5.22 -30.42 -44.62
CA PHE A 252 6.29 -29.95 -43.74
C PHE A 252 6.11 -28.47 -43.37
N PRO A 253 5.16 -28.12 -42.47
CA PRO A 253 4.80 -26.72 -42.15
C PRO A 253 5.83 -25.96 -41.30
N ARG A 254 7.08 -26.45 -41.24
CA ARG A 254 8.21 -25.82 -40.55
C ARG A 254 9.47 -25.94 -41.41
N CYS A 255 9.93 -24.84 -42.00
CA CYS A 255 11.11 -24.78 -42.86
C CYS A 255 12.35 -25.41 -42.20
N GLY A 256 12.54 -25.17 -40.90
CA GLY A 256 13.67 -25.71 -40.14
C GLY A 256 13.66 -27.21 -39.87
N THR A 257 12.66 -27.95 -40.38
CA THR A 257 12.72 -29.43 -40.46
C THR A 257 13.84 -29.88 -41.41
N CYS A 258 14.14 -29.08 -42.44
CA CYS A 258 15.17 -29.37 -43.45
C CYS A 258 16.32 -28.34 -43.45
N HIS A 259 16.03 -27.06 -43.17
CA HIS A 259 17.01 -25.96 -43.33
C HIS A 259 17.72 -25.51 -42.04
N GLY A 260 17.40 -26.11 -40.88
CA GLY A 260 17.87 -25.61 -39.58
C GLY A 260 17.09 -24.41 -39.05
N ILE A 261 17.57 -23.79 -37.98
CA ILE A 261 16.93 -22.62 -37.35
C ILE A 261 17.61 -21.32 -37.78
N ALA A 262 16.98 -20.16 -37.59
CA ALA A 262 17.56 -18.86 -38.01
C ALA A 262 18.94 -18.52 -37.40
N HIS A 263 19.34 -19.20 -36.32
CA HIS A 263 20.67 -19.08 -35.69
C HIS A 263 21.72 -20.05 -36.24
N ASP A 264 21.28 -21.11 -36.92
CA ASP A 264 22.10 -22.18 -37.48
C ASP A 264 21.37 -22.75 -38.71
N LEU A 265 21.45 -21.99 -39.82
CA LEU A 265 20.89 -22.36 -41.11
C LEU A 265 21.91 -23.16 -41.91
N ILE A 266 21.44 -24.26 -42.51
CA ILE A 266 22.25 -25.27 -43.21
C ILE A 266 22.17 -25.07 -44.75
N ILE A 267 21.96 -23.82 -45.19
CA ILE A 267 21.76 -23.41 -46.60
C ILE A 267 22.76 -22.33 -47.03
#